data_AF-A0A1E5QSV9-F1
#
_entry.id   AF-A0A1E5QSV9-F1
#
_cell.length_a   1.000
_cell.length_b   1.000
_cell.length_c   1.000
_cell.angle_alpha   90.00
_cell.angle_beta   90.00
_cell.angle_gamma   90.00
#
_symmetry.space_group_name_H-M   'P 1'
#
loop_
_entity.id
_entity.type
_entity.pdbx_description
1 polymer ?
#
loop_
_entity_poly.entity_id
_entity_poly.type
_entity_poly.pdbx_seq_one_letter_code
_entity_poly.pdbx_strand_id
1 'polypeptide(L)'
;MEQLKGLHFITGEKGGVGKSLFTMVLLEYFNNLGIDYKFYDADRSSPDVGLAYGESYADIVSSLGENTKSQLRGLVALSDEDHKDHILSDDEEEKEEISSINQIYFSEDQRESFRADLLYEEASNGNLVVVNLPAQVELLVNQWLSARSILEESDFPIYYWFVTDGSPESLTLMERSLKQYGDKIEHIIVRNSGLNKSVDDAIIRHPVLKSMQLLKTKMVEMGSLFLSDVQMEVVKNNKLTLSKAMDRQVNIDGLTSLSKTRIKTFLKNCHIEIDRSLVFAKPVDSVNLKEVMPNTSA
;
A
#
# COMPACT_ATOMS: atom_id res chain seq x y z
N MET A 1 -2.50 7.02 -18.15
CA MET A 1 -1.54 6.86 -17.06
C MET A 1 -1.85 7.79 -15.90
N GLU A 2 -2.71 8.82 -16.05
CA GLU A 2 -3.16 9.67 -14.93
C GLU A 2 -3.75 8.89 -13.74
N GLN A 3 -4.46 7.78 -13.96
CA GLN A 3 -5.00 6.91 -12.89
C GLN A 3 -3.96 6.13 -12.07
N LEU A 4 -2.71 6.11 -12.52
CA LEU A 4 -1.61 5.50 -11.77
C LEU A 4 -0.93 6.52 -10.87
N LYS A 5 -1.29 7.81 -10.92
CA LYS A 5 -0.70 8.85 -10.07
C LYS A 5 -1.57 9.07 -8.85
N GLY A 6 -0.99 9.58 -7.78
CA GLY A 6 -1.70 9.91 -6.54
C GLY A 6 -1.33 9.00 -5.37
N LEU A 7 -2.12 9.07 -4.31
CA LEU A 7 -1.86 8.37 -3.05
C LEU A 7 -2.61 7.04 -2.99
N HIS A 8 -1.88 5.93 -2.88
CA HIS A 8 -2.43 4.60 -2.68
C HIS A 8 -2.11 4.09 -1.28
N PHE A 9 -3.10 4.15 -0.39
CA PHE A 9 -3.01 3.60 0.96
C PHE A 9 -3.49 2.15 0.98
N ILE A 10 -2.65 1.24 1.48
CA ILE A 10 -3.06 -0.13 1.78
C ILE A 10 -3.51 -0.16 3.24
N THR A 11 -4.79 -0.38 3.45
CA THR A 11 -5.44 -0.35 4.77
C THR A 11 -6.28 -1.60 5.00
N GLY A 12 -6.94 -1.67 6.14
CA GLY A 12 -7.74 -2.81 6.59
C GLY A 12 -8.12 -2.68 8.07
N GLU A 13 -7.47 -1.72 8.77
CA GLU A 13 -7.66 -1.24 10.15
C GLU A 13 -7.51 -2.28 11.26
N LYS A 14 -7.91 -3.51 11.01
CA LYS A 14 -7.68 -4.70 11.81
C LYS A 14 -6.27 -5.27 11.56
N GLY A 15 -5.66 -5.82 12.61
CA GLY A 15 -4.44 -6.61 12.52
C GLY A 15 -4.67 -7.96 11.81
N GLY A 16 -3.65 -8.47 11.11
CA GLY A 16 -3.69 -9.84 10.56
C GLY A 16 -4.55 -10.08 9.32
N VAL A 17 -5.19 -9.06 8.74
CA VAL A 17 -6.03 -9.23 7.52
C VAL A 17 -5.23 -9.41 6.22
N GLY A 18 -3.90 -9.29 6.26
CA GLY A 18 -3.02 -9.49 5.10
C GLY A 18 -2.57 -8.21 4.37
N LYS A 19 -2.61 -7.05 5.02
CA LYS A 19 -2.17 -5.75 4.45
C LYS A 19 -0.78 -5.81 3.84
N SER A 20 0.24 -6.20 4.62
CA SER A 20 1.63 -6.26 4.17
C SER A 20 1.82 -7.21 2.98
N LEU A 21 1.15 -8.37 2.99
CA LEU A 21 1.21 -9.32 1.86
C LEU A 21 0.60 -8.70 0.59
N PHE A 22 -0.54 -8.01 0.71
CA PHE A 22 -1.14 -7.32 -0.43
C PHE A 22 -0.27 -6.16 -0.91
N THR A 23 0.35 -5.40 -0.01
CA THR A 23 1.33 -4.36 -0.38
C THR A 23 2.44 -4.96 -1.23
N MET A 24 3.06 -6.08 -0.80
CA MET A 24 4.09 -6.76 -1.59
C MET A 24 3.57 -7.18 -2.97
N VAL A 25 2.34 -7.73 -3.06
CA VAL A 25 1.70 -8.08 -4.34
C VAL A 25 1.58 -6.88 -5.27
N LEU A 26 1.17 -5.73 -4.73
CA LEU A 26 0.96 -4.50 -5.49
C LEU A 26 2.29 -3.88 -5.96
N LEU A 27 3.32 -3.88 -5.10
CA LEU A 27 4.66 -3.44 -5.49
C LEU A 27 5.26 -4.33 -6.60
N GLU A 28 5.11 -5.65 -6.49
CA GLU A 28 5.54 -6.59 -7.54
C GLU A 28 4.73 -6.41 -8.83
N TYR A 29 3.47 -5.99 -8.74
CA TYR A 29 2.66 -5.67 -9.91
C TYR A 29 3.26 -4.48 -10.67
N PHE A 30 3.59 -3.40 -9.96
CA PHE A 30 4.23 -2.23 -10.57
C PHE A 30 5.62 -2.54 -11.12
N ASN A 31 6.45 -3.28 -10.37
CA ASN A 31 7.77 -3.72 -10.81
C ASN A 31 7.70 -4.53 -12.12
N ASN A 32 6.75 -5.48 -12.22
CA ASN A 32 6.58 -6.30 -13.41
C ASN A 32 6.14 -5.48 -14.65
N LEU A 33 5.44 -4.37 -14.44
CA LEU A 33 5.01 -3.46 -15.49
C LEU A 33 6.04 -2.36 -15.80
N GLY A 34 7.13 -2.26 -15.03
CA GLY A 34 8.11 -1.18 -15.14
C GLY A 34 7.50 0.18 -14.80
N ILE A 35 6.54 0.22 -13.86
CA ILE A 35 5.91 1.46 -13.38
C ILE A 35 6.73 1.97 -12.20
N ASP A 36 7.25 3.19 -12.33
CA ASP A 36 7.95 3.87 -11.24
C ASP A 36 6.96 4.29 -10.15
N TYR A 37 7.35 4.05 -8.89
CA TYR A 37 6.57 4.42 -7.71
C TYR A 37 7.47 4.86 -6.56
N LYS A 38 6.90 5.63 -5.63
CA LYS A 38 7.48 5.92 -4.31
C LYS A 38 6.77 5.06 -3.28
N PHE A 39 7.54 4.32 -2.48
CA PHE A 39 6.98 3.44 -1.45
C PHE A 39 7.41 3.87 -0.06
N TYR A 40 6.43 3.89 0.85
CA TYR A 40 6.62 4.20 2.26
C TYR A 40 5.91 3.16 3.15
N ASP A 41 6.63 2.67 4.15
CA ASP A 41 6.06 1.77 5.16
C ASP A 41 5.75 2.55 6.43
N ALA A 42 4.47 2.66 6.78
CA ALA A 42 4.03 3.38 7.97
C ALA A 42 3.95 2.49 9.22
N ASP A 43 4.20 1.19 9.10
CA ASP A 43 4.17 0.26 10.23
C ASP A 43 5.50 0.26 10.98
N ARG A 44 5.58 1.10 12.03
CA ARG A 44 6.74 1.17 12.93
C ARG A 44 7.01 -0.14 13.68
N SER A 45 6.00 -0.99 13.87
CA SER A 45 6.11 -2.17 14.73
C SER A 45 6.68 -3.38 14.02
N SER A 46 6.41 -3.51 12.71
CA SER A 46 6.91 -4.59 11.87
C SER A 46 7.03 -4.08 10.41
N PRO A 47 8.07 -3.27 10.10
CA PRO A 47 8.27 -2.69 8.77
C PRO A 47 8.79 -3.74 7.76
N ASP A 48 8.21 -4.95 7.76
CA ASP A 48 8.64 -6.10 6.96
C ASP A 48 8.66 -5.76 5.46
N VAL A 49 7.74 -4.90 4.99
CA VAL A 49 7.66 -4.49 3.59
C VAL A 49 8.73 -3.44 3.30
N GLY A 50 8.88 -2.43 4.17
CA GLY A 50 9.94 -1.43 4.11
C GLY A 50 11.33 -2.05 4.02
N LEU A 51 11.59 -3.07 4.83
CA LEU A 51 12.86 -3.80 4.84
C LEU A 51 13.14 -4.58 3.54
N ALA A 52 12.09 -5.09 2.88
CA ALA A 52 12.24 -5.88 1.65
C ALA A 52 12.20 -5.04 0.36
N TYR A 53 11.43 -3.94 0.35
CA TYR A 53 11.10 -3.15 -0.85
C TYR A 53 11.54 -1.68 -0.77
N GLY A 54 12.03 -1.20 0.37
CA GLY A 54 12.49 0.18 0.51
C GLY A 54 13.75 0.44 -0.30
N GLU A 55 13.77 1.57 -1.03
CA GLU A 55 15.02 2.23 -1.41
C GLU A 55 15.63 2.87 -0.15
N SER A 56 16.96 2.90 -0.02
CA SER A 56 17.59 3.58 1.10
C SER A 56 17.17 5.06 1.10
N TYR A 57 16.79 5.60 2.25
CA TYR A 57 16.49 7.03 2.42
C TYR A 57 17.65 7.92 1.93
N ALA A 58 18.89 7.41 1.96
CA ALA A 58 20.07 8.08 1.40
C ALA A 58 19.93 8.36 -0.11
N ASP A 59 19.32 7.43 -0.86
CA ASP A 59 19.11 7.57 -2.30
C ASP A 59 18.00 8.58 -2.59
N ILE A 60 16.92 8.59 -1.80
CA ILE A 60 15.85 9.59 -1.89
C ILE A 60 16.37 10.98 -1.53
N VAL A 61 17.07 11.13 -0.40
CA VAL A 61 17.69 12.40 -0.02
C VAL A 61 18.69 12.84 -1.08
N SER A 62 19.45 11.94 -1.71
CA SER A 62 20.36 12.32 -2.79
C SER A 62 19.62 12.89 -4.01
N SER A 63 18.44 12.34 -4.33
CA SER A 63 17.60 12.69 -5.49
C SER A 63 16.75 13.97 -5.32
N LEU A 64 16.52 14.42 -4.08
CA LEU A 64 15.72 15.61 -3.78
C LEU A 64 16.49 16.92 -4.05
N GLY A 65 15.78 17.98 -4.44
CA GLY A 65 16.34 19.32 -4.63
C GLY A 65 16.87 19.95 -3.33
N GLU A 66 17.83 20.88 -3.42
CA GLU A 66 18.52 21.48 -2.27
C GLU A 66 17.58 22.15 -1.24
N ASN A 67 16.47 22.74 -1.69
CA ASN A 67 15.50 23.37 -0.79
C ASN A 67 14.80 22.35 0.12
N THR A 68 14.36 21.22 -0.45
CA THR A 68 13.71 20.11 0.26
C THR A 68 14.69 19.42 1.20
N LYS A 69 15.96 19.26 0.79
CA LYS A 69 17.05 18.75 1.64
C LYS A 69 17.23 19.57 2.92
N SER A 70 17.13 20.90 2.85
CA SER A 70 17.30 21.77 4.01
C SER A 70 16.17 21.64 5.04
N GLN A 71 14.94 21.44 4.58
CA GLN A 71 13.76 21.26 5.44
C GLN A 71 13.79 19.89 6.13
N LEU A 72 14.14 18.82 5.41
CA LEU A 72 14.30 17.48 5.99
C LEU A 72 15.46 17.40 6.99
N ARG A 73 16.61 18.02 6.70
CA ARG A 73 17.75 18.08 7.65
C ARG A 73 17.40 18.83 8.93
N GLY A 74 16.60 19.90 8.83
CA GLY A 74 16.11 20.64 10.00
C GLY A 74 15.17 19.81 10.88
N LEU A 75 14.36 18.93 10.29
CA LEU A 75 13.44 18.06 11.01
C LEU A 75 14.14 16.89 11.72
N VAL A 76 15.19 16.31 11.12
CA VAL A 76 15.99 15.23 11.73
C VAL A 76 16.87 15.75 12.86
N ALA A 77 17.48 16.93 12.71
CA ALA A 77 18.32 17.51 13.76
C ALA A 77 17.56 17.85 15.06
N LEU A 78 16.24 17.99 14.99
CA LEU A 78 15.38 18.29 16.14
C LEU A 78 14.91 17.03 16.89
N SER A 79 15.14 15.81 16.37
CA SER A 79 14.84 14.55 17.08
C SER A 79 16.02 14.01 17.88
N ASP A 80 17.25 14.44 17.59
CA ASP A 80 18.47 13.86 18.15
C ASP A 80 18.97 14.54 19.45
N GLU A 81 18.32 15.62 19.90
CA GLU A 81 18.79 16.39 21.06
C GLU A 81 18.33 15.84 22.43
N ASP A 82 17.39 14.90 22.50
CA ASP A 82 16.80 14.49 23.80
C ASP A 82 17.39 13.21 24.44
N HIS A 83 18.32 12.50 23.80
CA HIS A 83 18.97 11.33 24.41
C HIS A 83 20.48 11.29 24.16
N LYS A 84 21.24 12.08 24.95
CA LYS A 84 22.66 11.83 25.17
C LYS A 84 22.94 11.67 26.65
N ASP A 85 22.96 10.41 27.10
CA ASP A 85 23.87 9.96 28.15
C ASP A 85 24.09 8.43 28.06
N HIS A 86 25.33 8.08 27.66
CA HIS A 86 26.08 6.86 27.97
C HIS A 86 25.49 5.44 27.71
N ILE A 87 25.98 4.78 26.65
CA ILE A 87 26.97 3.66 26.61
C ILE A 87 26.98 3.15 25.16
N LEU A 88 28.14 3.16 24.50
CA LEU A 88 28.33 2.64 23.14
C LEU A 88 28.12 1.11 23.15
N SER A 89 27.00 0.63 22.60
CA SER A 89 26.77 -0.78 22.27
C SER A 89 26.39 -0.91 20.80
N ASP A 90 26.65 -2.09 20.22
CA ASP A 90 26.41 -2.49 18.82
C ASP A 90 24.94 -2.28 18.33
N ASP A 91 24.03 -1.84 19.22
CA ASP A 91 22.63 -1.51 18.93
C ASP A 91 22.44 -0.19 18.16
N GLU A 92 23.44 0.70 18.12
CA GLU A 92 23.35 1.98 17.40
C GLU A 92 23.48 1.83 15.87
N GLU A 93 24.32 0.91 15.37
CA GLU A 93 24.41 0.64 13.92
C GLU A 93 23.10 0.05 13.37
N GLU A 94 22.44 -0.83 14.14
CA GLU A 94 21.16 -1.42 13.75
C GLU A 94 20.02 -0.36 13.80
N LYS A 95 20.07 0.58 14.76
CA LYS A 95 19.13 1.71 14.84
C LYS A 95 19.35 2.76 13.74
N GLU A 96 20.60 3.00 13.32
CA GLU A 96 20.93 3.87 12.19
C GLU A 96 20.51 3.25 10.84
N GLU A 97 20.68 1.93 10.65
CA GLU A 97 20.11 1.25 9.49
C GLU A 97 18.58 1.36 9.47
N ILE A 98 17.92 1.20 10.63
CA ILE A 98 16.45 1.27 10.75
C ILE A 98 15.91 2.70 10.55
N SER A 99 16.64 3.74 10.97
CA SER A 99 16.25 5.15 10.78
C SER A 99 16.36 5.62 9.31
N SER A 100 17.10 4.88 8.49
CA SER A 100 17.34 5.13 7.06
C SER A 100 16.39 4.39 6.10
N ILE A 101 15.40 3.66 6.61
CA ILE A 101 14.37 3.02 5.81
C ILE A 101 13.30 4.08 5.50
N ASN A 102 12.61 3.99 4.36
CA ASN A 102 11.44 4.81 3.98
C ASN A 102 10.24 4.65 4.92
N GLN A 103 10.45 4.92 6.20
CA GLN A 103 9.45 4.94 7.23
C GLN A 103 8.87 6.34 7.32
N ILE A 104 7.57 6.39 7.07
CA ILE A 104 6.73 7.52 7.45
C ILE A 104 5.92 7.09 8.66
N TYR A 105 5.30 8.05 9.33
CA TYR A 105 4.36 7.71 10.38
C TYR A 105 3.35 8.84 10.54
N PHE A 106 2.16 8.45 10.97
CA PHE A 106 1.12 9.39 11.35
C PHE A 106 1.23 9.58 12.86
N SER A 107 1.25 10.83 13.30
CA SER A 107 1.46 11.19 14.70
C SER A 107 0.63 12.42 15.05
N GLU A 108 0.17 12.50 16.29
CA GLU A 108 -0.46 13.71 16.84
C GLU A 108 0.58 14.78 17.20
N ASP A 109 1.86 14.40 17.33
CA ASP A 109 2.94 15.39 17.53
C ASP A 109 3.11 16.19 16.24
N GLN A 110 2.93 17.51 16.33
CA GLN A 110 3.03 18.42 15.20
C GLN A 110 4.39 18.32 14.50
N ARG A 111 5.49 18.13 15.24
CA ARG A 111 6.86 18.01 14.68
C ARG A 111 7.00 16.75 13.81
N GLU A 112 6.32 15.69 14.21
CA GLU A 112 6.29 14.40 13.53
C GLU A 112 5.30 14.36 12.37
N SER A 113 4.21 15.13 12.47
CA SER A 113 3.14 15.20 11.47
C SER A 113 3.62 15.67 10.09
N PHE A 114 4.71 16.44 10.03
CA PHE A 114 5.29 16.94 8.78
C PHE A 114 5.86 15.82 7.90
N ARG A 115 6.21 14.65 8.47
CA ARG A 115 6.74 13.53 7.67
C ARG A 115 5.70 12.97 6.71
N ALA A 116 4.42 13.01 7.09
CA ALA A 116 3.34 12.59 6.21
C ALA A 116 3.12 13.58 5.05
N ASP A 117 3.54 14.85 5.18
CA ASP A 117 3.40 15.85 4.11
C ASP A 117 4.25 15.54 2.89
N LEU A 118 5.36 14.83 3.09
CA LEU A 118 6.15 14.31 1.98
C LEU A 118 5.29 13.47 1.02
N LEU A 119 4.30 12.73 1.53
CA LEU A 119 3.39 11.98 0.69
C LEU A 119 2.60 12.90 -0.25
N TYR A 120 2.07 13.99 0.29
CA TYR A 120 1.31 14.97 -0.48
C TYR A 120 2.18 15.61 -1.56
N GLU A 121 3.39 16.03 -1.19
CA GLU A 121 4.34 16.64 -2.13
C GLU A 121 4.72 15.67 -3.27
N GLU A 122 5.03 14.42 -2.95
CA GLU A 122 5.35 13.39 -3.95
C GLU A 122 4.18 13.13 -4.91
N ALA A 123 2.96 13.02 -4.38
CA ALA A 123 1.77 12.83 -5.20
C ALA A 123 1.46 14.06 -6.08
N SER A 124 1.60 15.26 -5.53
CA SER A 124 1.43 16.55 -6.25
C SER A 124 2.45 16.72 -7.37
N ASN A 125 3.67 16.22 -7.18
CA ASN A 125 4.69 16.15 -8.23
C ASN A 125 4.38 15.12 -9.32
N GLY A 126 3.23 14.43 -9.21
CA GLY A 126 2.73 13.50 -10.20
C GLY A 126 3.32 12.09 -10.08
N ASN A 127 3.84 11.71 -8.91
CA ASN A 127 4.32 10.37 -8.63
C ASN A 127 3.18 9.43 -8.21
N LEU A 128 3.37 8.13 -8.47
CA LEU A 128 2.58 7.06 -7.84
C LEU A 128 3.16 6.84 -6.44
N VAL A 129 2.38 7.11 -5.39
CA VAL A 129 2.84 6.93 -4.01
C VAL A 129 2.08 5.78 -3.37
N VAL A 130 2.80 4.78 -2.90
CA VAL A 130 2.25 3.60 -2.21
C VAL A 130 2.60 3.67 -0.73
N VAL A 131 1.60 3.53 0.12
CA VAL A 131 1.77 3.59 1.57
C VAL A 131 1.17 2.36 2.24
N ASN A 132 2.01 1.58 2.92
CA ASN A 132 1.55 0.48 3.77
C ASN A 132 1.13 1.04 5.14
N LEU A 133 -0.15 0.95 5.50
CA LEU A 133 -0.63 1.45 6.79
C LEU A 133 -0.65 0.35 7.87
N PRO A 134 -0.24 0.66 9.12
CA PRO A 134 -0.41 -0.26 10.24
C PRO A 134 -1.88 -0.44 10.61
N ALA A 135 -2.17 -1.41 11.48
CA ALA A 135 -3.49 -1.52 12.09
C ALA A 135 -3.79 -0.29 12.96
N GLN A 136 -5.08 0.05 13.11
CA GLN A 136 -5.59 1.08 14.03
C GLN A 136 -5.03 2.50 13.84
N VAL A 137 -4.51 2.83 12.65
CA VAL A 137 -3.96 4.17 12.34
C VAL A 137 -4.98 5.15 11.74
N GLU A 138 -6.20 4.69 11.49
CA GLU A 138 -7.25 5.42 10.78
C GLU A 138 -7.49 6.82 11.34
N LEU A 139 -7.54 6.98 12.67
CA LEU A 139 -7.76 8.28 13.31
C LEU A 139 -6.67 9.30 12.93
N LEU A 140 -5.41 8.89 12.92
CA LEU A 140 -4.28 9.77 12.65
C LEU A 140 -4.20 10.12 11.16
N VAL A 141 -4.45 9.14 10.28
CA VAL A 141 -4.56 9.40 8.83
C VAL A 141 -5.72 10.36 8.55
N ASN A 142 -6.86 10.17 9.22
CA ASN A 142 -8.01 11.06 9.14
C ASN A 142 -7.71 12.49 9.57
N GLN A 143 -7.04 12.64 10.70
CA GLN A 143 -6.60 13.95 11.19
C GLN A 143 -5.68 14.60 10.16
N TRP A 144 -4.70 13.88 9.62
CA TRP A 144 -3.80 14.41 8.60
C TRP A 144 -4.55 14.83 7.32
N LEU A 145 -5.43 13.98 6.79
CA LEU A 145 -6.24 14.27 5.60
C LEU A 145 -7.17 15.48 5.81
N SER A 146 -7.78 15.60 7.00
CA SER A 146 -8.82 16.62 7.28
C SER A 146 -8.24 17.94 7.75
N ALA A 147 -7.22 17.93 8.62
CA ALA A 147 -6.64 19.13 9.21
C ALA A 147 -5.91 20.02 8.19
N ARG A 148 -5.55 19.44 7.05
CA ARG A 148 -4.79 20.09 5.98
C ARG A 148 -5.62 20.30 4.71
N SER A 149 -6.93 20.06 4.78
CA SER A 149 -7.86 20.12 3.64
C SER A 149 -7.40 19.33 2.42
N ILE A 150 -6.62 18.24 2.64
CA ILE A 150 -6.04 17.43 1.57
C ILE A 150 -7.16 16.84 0.72
N LEU A 151 -8.26 16.39 1.34
CA LEU A 151 -9.39 15.81 0.61
C LEU A 151 -10.12 16.82 -0.29
N GLU A 152 -10.03 18.11 -0.01
CA GLU A 152 -10.69 19.16 -0.80
C GLU A 152 -9.76 19.81 -1.83
N GLU A 153 -8.47 19.95 -1.51
CA GLU A 153 -7.51 20.76 -2.28
C GLU A 153 -6.56 19.92 -3.15
N SER A 154 -6.53 18.59 -2.99
CA SER A 154 -5.66 17.74 -3.83
C SER A 154 -6.13 17.72 -5.28
N ASP A 155 -5.18 17.88 -6.21
CA ASP A 155 -5.39 17.72 -7.65
C ASP A 155 -5.13 16.29 -8.14
N PHE A 156 -4.75 15.39 -7.23
CA PHE A 156 -4.50 13.98 -7.48
C PHE A 156 -5.53 13.08 -6.76
N PRO A 157 -5.82 11.88 -7.30
CA PRO A 157 -6.72 10.95 -6.66
C PRO A 157 -6.09 10.27 -5.43
N ILE A 158 -6.93 9.92 -4.46
CA ILE A 158 -6.55 9.17 -3.26
C ILE A 158 -7.32 7.85 -3.27
N TYR A 159 -6.59 6.75 -3.07
CA TYR A 159 -7.09 5.39 -3.13
C TYR A 159 -6.88 4.67 -1.81
N TYR A 160 -7.93 4.01 -1.33
CA TYR A 160 -7.86 3.08 -0.21
C TYR A 160 -8.02 1.66 -0.72
N TRP A 161 -6.91 0.91 -0.76
CA TRP A 161 -6.91 -0.53 -0.93
C TRP A 161 -7.28 -1.19 0.40
N PHE A 162 -8.57 -1.35 0.65
CA PHE A 162 -9.08 -1.87 1.92
C PHE A 162 -9.05 -3.40 1.91
N VAL A 163 -8.08 -3.98 2.63
CA VAL A 163 -7.89 -5.42 2.77
C VAL A 163 -8.78 -5.97 3.87
N THR A 164 -9.61 -6.96 3.52
CA THR A 164 -10.54 -7.62 4.45
C THR A 164 -10.44 -9.14 4.41
N ASP A 165 -10.49 -9.76 5.58
CA ASP A 165 -10.68 -11.21 5.77
C ASP A 165 -12.16 -11.61 5.86
N GLY A 166 -13.10 -10.67 5.68
CA GLY A 166 -14.53 -10.90 5.81
C GLY A 166 -15.03 -11.13 7.25
N SER A 167 -14.17 -10.94 8.26
CA SER A 167 -14.62 -10.98 9.65
C SER A 167 -15.60 -9.84 9.96
N PRO A 168 -16.56 -10.01 10.89
CA PRO A 168 -17.54 -8.95 11.20
C PRO A 168 -16.89 -7.62 11.61
N GLU A 169 -15.79 -7.68 12.36
CA GLU A 169 -15.00 -6.50 12.73
C GLU A 169 -14.41 -5.80 11.51
N SER A 170 -13.70 -6.53 10.64
CA SER A 170 -13.11 -5.94 9.42
C SER A 170 -14.18 -5.33 8.50
N LEU A 171 -15.34 -5.98 8.37
CA LEU A 171 -16.45 -5.46 7.56
C LEU A 171 -17.11 -4.22 8.18
N THR A 172 -17.17 -4.13 9.50
CA THR A 172 -17.68 -2.94 10.22
C THR A 172 -16.74 -1.75 10.02
N LEU A 173 -15.43 -1.97 10.14
CA LEU A 173 -14.40 -0.96 9.89
C LEU A 173 -14.44 -0.50 8.43
N MET A 174 -14.55 -1.43 7.48
CA MET A 174 -14.74 -1.12 6.06
C MET A 174 -15.98 -0.25 5.81
N GLU A 175 -17.11 -0.58 6.43
CA GLU A 175 -18.34 0.19 6.28
C GLU A 175 -18.20 1.62 6.83
N ARG A 176 -17.52 1.77 7.96
CA ARG A 176 -17.21 3.08 8.54
C ARG A 176 -16.35 3.91 7.58
N SER A 177 -15.26 3.32 7.07
CA SER A 177 -14.33 3.98 6.14
C SER A 177 -15.07 4.46 4.88
N LEU A 178 -15.85 3.58 4.24
CA LEU A 178 -16.67 3.93 3.07
C LEU A 178 -17.65 5.08 3.33
N LYS A 179 -18.32 5.08 4.49
CA LYS A 179 -19.28 6.13 4.87
C LYS A 179 -18.59 7.46 5.18
N GLN A 180 -17.41 7.40 5.78
CA GLN A 180 -16.67 8.57 6.20
C GLN A 180 -16.13 9.36 5.01
N TYR A 181 -15.51 8.68 4.06
CA TYR A 181 -14.86 9.35 2.93
C TYR A 181 -15.76 9.48 1.71
N GLY A 182 -16.75 8.59 1.55
CA GLY A 182 -17.65 8.63 0.40
C GLY A 182 -16.90 8.56 -0.93
N ASP A 183 -17.14 9.55 -1.79
CA ASP A 183 -16.51 9.70 -3.11
C ASP A 183 -15.19 10.47 -3.09
N LYS A 184 -14.79 11.07 -1.96
CA LYS A 184 -13.51 11.79 -1.82
C LYS A 184 -12.29 10.86 -1.86
N ILE A 185 -12.47 9.58 -1.51
CA ILE A 185 -11.44 8.54 -1.59
C ILE A 185 -11.99 7.34 -2.34
N GLU A 186 -11.33 6.93 -3.41
CA GLU A 186 -11.72 5.74 -4.16
C GLU A 186 -11.33 4.48 -3.38
N HIS A 187 -12.33 3.78 -2.85
CA HIS A 187 -12.13 2.53 -2.14
C HIS A 187 -12.09 1.34 -3.11
N ILE A 188 -11.03 0.54 -2.99
CA ILE A 188 -10.83 -0.70 -3.72
C ILE A 188 -10.79 -1.82 -2.69
N ILE A 189 -11.75 -2.73 -2.77
CA ILE A 189 -11.91 -3.77 -1.76
C ILE A 189 -11.06 -4.98 -2.13
N VAL A 190 -10.06 -5.26 -1.32
CA VAL A 190 -9.18 -6.42 -1.47
C VAL A 190 -9.70 -7.53 -0.56
N ARG A 191 -10.29 -8.54 -1.19
CA ARG A 191 -10.84 -9.71 -0.49
C ARG A 191 -9.75 -10.74 -0.28
N ASN A 192 -9.35 -10.97 0.97
CA ASN A 192 -8.38 -12.00 1.29
C ASN A 192 -9.07 -13.37 1.43
N SER A 193 -9.38 -13.99 0.28
CA SER A 193 -9.93 -15.35 0.23
C SER A 193 -8.92 -16.40 0.71
N GLY A 194 -7.63 -16.03 0.78
CA GLY A 194 -6.57 -16.84 1.36
C GLY A 194 -6.70 -17.10 2.85
N LEU A 195 -7.22 -16.13 3.61
CA LEU A 195 -7.53 -16.29 5.05
C LEU A 195 -8.94 -16.83 5.28
N ASN A 196 -9.91 -16.40 4.46
CA ASN A 196 -11.30 -16.79 4.60
C ASN A 196 -11.96 -17.01 3.24
N LYS A 197 -12.21 -18.27 2.89
CA LYS A 197 -12.86 -18.64 1.62
C LYS A 197 -14.30 -18.15 1.49
N SER A 198 -14.94 -17.78 2.59
CA SER A 198 -16.32 -17.26 2.63
C SER A 198 -16.38 -15.74 2.78
N VAL A 199 -15.31 -15.02 2.42
CA VAL A 199 -15.26 -13.54 2.46
C VAL A 199 -16.41 -12.91 1.66
N ASP A 200 -16.75 -13.47 0.49
CA ASP A 200 -17.85 -12.96 -0.35
C ASP A 200 -19.21 -13.13 0.33
N ASP A 201 -19.49 -14.32 0.85
CA ASP A 201 -20.72 -14.58 1.60
C ASP A 201 -20.84 -13.68 2.83
N ALA A 202 -19.71 -13.38 3.49
CA ALA A 202 -19.67 -12.48 4.63
C ALA A 202 -20.02 -11.04 4.22
N ILE A 203 -19.44 -10.54 3.11
CA ILE A 203 -19.79 -9.23 2.55
C ILE A 203 -21.27 -9.18 2.17
N ILE A 204 -21.79 -10.20 1.48
CA ILE A 204 -23.19 -10.25 1.03
C ILE A 204 -24.17 -10.15 2.20
N ARG A 205 -23.85 -10.77 3.34
CA ARG A 205 -24.70 -10.74 4.54
C ARG A 205 -24.52 -9.49 5.40
N HIS A 206 -23.50 -8.67 5.13
CA HIS A 206 -23.18 -7.49 5.94
C HIS A 206 -23.76 -6.20 5.31
N PRO A 207 -24.20 -5.21 6.12
CA PRO A 207 -24.73 -3.95 5.60
C PRO A 207 -23.78 -3.18 4.67
N VAL A 208 -22.47 -3.41 4.80
CA VAL A 208 -21.42 -2.80 3.96
C VAL A 208 -21.64 -2.99 2.45
N LEU A 209 -22.30 -4.08 2.02
CA LEU A 209 -22.61 -4.29 0.60
C LEU A 209 -23.38 -3.10 0.00
N LYS A 210 -24.28 -2.48 0.78
CA LYS A 210 -25.06 -1.32 0.32
C LYS A 210 -24.15 -0.11 0.07
N SER A 211 -23.20 0.16 0.96
CA SER A 211 -22.22 1.23 0.80
C SER A 211 -21.34 0.98 -0.42
N MET A 212 -20.88 -0.26 -0.60
CA MET A 212 -20.07 -0.68 -1.77
C MET A 212 -20.84 -0.48 -3.09
N GLN A 213 -22.12 -0.87 -3.13
CA GLN A 213 -22.97 -0.68 -4.32
C GLN A 213 -23.22 0.79 -4.63
N LEU A 214 -23.46 1.62 -3.60
CA LEU A 214 -23.68 3.05 -3.75
C LEU A 214 -22.45 3.75 -4.35
N LEU A 215 -21.26 3.42 -3.84
CA LEU A 215 -19.98 3.97 -4.28
C LEU A 215 -19.38 3.25 -5.49
N LYS A 216 -20.03 2.18 -5.98
CA LYS A 216 -19.57 1.35 -7.10
C LYS A 216 -18.13 0.86 -6.92
N THR A 217 -17.80 0.42 -5.71
CA THR A 217 -16.43 0.05 -5.36
C THR A 217 -15.93 -1.12 -6.19
N LYS A 218 -14.67 -1.04 -6.62
CA LYS A 218 -13.98 -2.13 -7.31
C LYS A 218 -13.55 -3.19 -6.30
N MET A 219 -13.38 -4.42 -6.78
CA MET A 219 -13.02 -5.57 -5.95
C MET A 219 -11.86 -6.34 -6.59
N VAL A 220 -10.89 -6.73 -5.77
CA VAL A 220 -9.75 -7.58 -6.14
C VAL A 220 -9.72 -8.78 -5.21
N GLU A 221 -9.55 -9.98 -5.77
CA GLU A 221 -9.31 -11.18 -4.95
C GLU A 221 -7.81 -11.36 -4.67
N MET A 222 -7.47 -11.56 -3.40
CA MET A 222 -6.17 -12.06 -2.97
C MET A 222 -6.33 -13.47 -2.42
N GLY A 223 -5.90 -14.45 -3.22
CA GLY A 223 -5.93 -15.86 -2.87
C GLY A 223 -4.97 -16.26 -1.75
N SER A 224 -4.85 -17.56 -1.50
CA SER A 224 -3.91 -18.07 -0.49
C SER A 224 -2.49 -18.18 -1.04
N LEU A 225 -1.52 -17.61 -0.32
CA LEU A 225 -0.11 -17.92 -0.49
C LEU A 225 0.23 -19.17 0.35
N PHE A 226 0.36 -20.32 -0.32
CA PHE A 226 0.64 -21.60 0.34
C PHE A 226 2.14 -21.80 0.63
N LEU A 227 2.60 -21.26 1.75
CA LEU A 227 3.91 -21.52 2.33
C LEU A 227 3.76 -22.12 3.74
N SER A 228 4.71 -22.94 4.19
CA SER A 228 4.78 -23.32 5.61
C SER A 228 5.26 -22.16 6.47
N ASP A 229 5.01 -22.20 7.78
CA ASP A 229 5.46 -21.14 8.71
C ASP A 229 6.97 -20.90 8.61
N VAL A 230 7.75 -21.98 8.53
CA VAL A 230 9.21 -21.92 8.32
C VAL A 230 9.57 -21.21 7.01
N GLN A 231 8.85 -21.46 5.92
CA GLN A 231 9.11 -20.81 4.63
C GLN A 231 8.75 -19.32 4.67
N MET A 232 7.67 -18.98 5.37
CA MET A 232 7.26 -17.59 5.58
C MET A 232 8.30 -16.84 6.42
N GLU A 233 8.79 -17.47 7.47
CA GLU A 233 9.84 -16.92 8.34
C GLU A 233 11.15 -16.73 7.58
N VAL A 234 11.52 -17.66 6.69
CA VAL A 234 12.68 -17.47 5.80
C VAL A 234 12.52 -16.24 4.93
N VAL A 235 11.35 -16.02 4.32
CA VAL A 235 11.10 -14.82 3.49
C VAL A 235 11.24 -13.54 4.31
N LYS A 236 10.68 -13.52 5.52
CA LYS A 236 10.71 -12.37 6.44
C LYS A 236 12.11 -12.07 6.96
N ASN A 237 12.77 -13.06 7.56
CA ASN A 237 14.07 -12.87 8.21
C ASN A 237 15.17 -12.50 7.21
N ASN A 238 15.07 -12.98 5.96
CA ASN A 238 15.99 -12.61 4.89
C ASN A 238 15.55 -11.34 4.13
N LYS A 239 14.51 -10.64 4.58
CA LYS A 239 14.02 -9.38 4.00
C LYS A 239 13.82 -9.49 2.47
N LEU A 240 13.25 -10.61 2.01
CA LEU A 240 13.17 -10.94 0.59
C LEU A 240 11.95 -10.31 -0.07
N THR A 241 12.14 -9.70 -1.23
CA THR A 241 11.03 -9.46 -2.16
C THR A 241 10.47 -10.79 -2.65
N LEU A 242 9.18 -10.83 -2.99
CA LEU A 242 8.55 -12.03 -3.55
C LEU A 242 9.21 -12.44 -4.87
N SER A 243 9.67 -11.49 -5.68
CA SER A 243 10.46 -11.74 -6.89
C SER A 243 11.77 -12.47 -6.59
N LYS A 244 12.56 -12.01 -5.60
CA LYS A 244 13.77 -12.72 -5.15
C LYS A 244 13.43 -14.10 -4.58
N ALA A 245 12.37 -14.19 -3.78
CA ALA A 245 11.95 -15.43 -3.15
C ALA A 245 11.48 -16.49 -4.18
N MET A 246 10.93 -16.08 -5.33
CA MET A 246 10.53 -17.01 -6.40
C MET A 246 11.62 -17.32 -7.43
N ASP A 247 12.76 -16.62 -7.40
CA ASP A 247 13.83 -16.82 -8.37
C ASP A 247 14.46 -18.20 -8.24
N ARG A 248 14.40 -18.99 -9.32
CA ARG A 248 14.94 -20.35 -9.36
C ARG A 248 16.47 -20.38 -9.45
N GLN A 249 17.11 -19.27 -9.84
CA GLN A 249 18.56 -19.16 -9.95
C GLN A 249 19.23 -18.86 -8.60
N VAL A 250 18.53 -18.19 -7.68
CA VAL A 250 19.05 -17.85 -6.36
C VAL A 250 18.81 -19.01 -5.41
N ASN A 251 19.84 -19.64 -4.85
CA ASN A 251 19.63 -20.64 -3.79
C ASN A 251 19.35 -19.95 -2.46
N ILE A 252 18.23 -20.28 -1.80
CA ILE A 252 17.82 -19.71 -0.52
C ILE A 252 17.47 -20.88 0.39
N ASP A 253 18.23 -21.05 1.47
CA ASP A 253 18.02 -22.13 2.41
C ASP A 253 16.61 -22.05 3.01
N GLY A 254 15.90 -23.18 3.02
CA GLY A 254 14.50 -23.26 3.44
C GLY A 254 13.47 -23.02 2.34
N LEU A 255 13.85 -22.47 1.17
CA LEU A 255 12.96 -22.32 0.01
C LEU A 255 13.26 -23.37 -1.08
N THR A 256 12.34 -24.32 -1.22
CA THR A 256 12.38 -25.36 -2.27
C THR A 256 11.89 -24.84 -3.62
N SER A 257 12.25 -25.50 -4.72
CA SER A 257 11.72 -25.20 -6.06
C SER A 257 10.18 -25.20 -6.13
N LEU A 258 9.51 -26.00 -5.29
CA LEU A 258 8.06 -26.02 -5.18
C LEU A 258 7.53 -24.76 -4.51
N SER A 259 8.12 -24.34 -3.38
CA SER A 259 7.73 -23.10 -2.69
C SER A 259 7.86 -21.86 -3.60
N LYS A 260 8.96 -21.79 -4.37
CA LYS A 260 9.16 -20.75 -5.39
C LYS A 260 8.09 -20.74 -6.47
N THR A 261 7.70 -21.94 -6.92
CA THR A 261 6.62 -22.11 -7.90
C THR A 261 5.25 -21.68 -7.33
N ARG A 262 5.01 -21.91 -6.04
CA ARG A 262 3.79 -21.46 -5.35
C ARG A 262 3.76 -19.93 -5.24
N ILE A 263 4.86 -19.28 -4.85
CA ILE A 263 4.97 -17.80 -4.82
C ILE A 263 4.68 -17.22 -6.20
N LYS A 264 5.34 -17.76 -7.24
CA LYS A 264 5.11 -17.33 -8.63
C LYS A 264 3.65 -17.47 -9.08
N THR A 265 3.03 -18.59 -8.74
CA THR A 265 1.61 -18.85 -9.12
C THR A 265 0.67 -17.92 -8.37
N PHE A 266 0.92 -17.70 -7.07
CA PHE A 266 0.17 -16.75 -6.25
C PHE A 266 0.23 -15.32 -6.82
N LEU A 267 1.44 -14.81 -7.09
CA LEU A 267 1.64 -13.48 -7.68
C LEU A 267 0.91 -13.35 -9.01
N LYS A 268 1.09 -14.32 -9.92
CA LYS A 268 0.43 -14.32 -11.23
C LYS A 268 -1.09 -14.21 -11.09
N ASN A 269 -1.69 -14.98 -10.19
CA ASN A 269 -3.15 -14.95 -10.00
C ASN A 269 -3.62 -13.61 -9.44
N CYS A 270 -2.90 -13.04 -8.48
CA CYS A 270 -3.25 -11.73 -7.93
C CYS A 270 -3.13 -10.61 -8.98
N HIS A 271 -2.09 -10.64 -9.83
CA HIS A 271 -1.91 -9.67 -10.91
C HIS A 271 -3.06 -9.74 -11.93
N ILE A 272 -3.52 -10.96 -12.27
CA ILE A 272 -4.71 -11.15 -13.12
C ILE A 272 -5.96 -10.53 -12.49
N GLU A 273 -6.14 -10.65 -11.17
CA GLU A 273 -7.28 -10.06 -10.46
C GLU A 273 -7.21 -8.52 -10.42
N ILE A 274 -6.02 -7.96 -10.24
CA ILE A 274 -5.79 -6.51 -10.35
C ILE A 274 -6.15 -6.02 -11.76
N ASP A 275 -5.68 -6.70 -12.81
CA ASP A 275 -6.01 -6.34 -14.20
C ASP A 275 -7.53 -6.40 -14.46
N ARG A 276 -8.20 -7.47 -14.00
CA ARG A 276 -9.65 -7.68 -14.16
C ARG A 276 -10.49 -6.62 -13.45
N SER A 277 -10.00 -6.11 -12.32
CA SER A 277 -10.70 -5.06 -11.57
C SER A 277 -10.74 -3.72 -12.30
N LEU A 278 -9.91 -3.55 -13.34
CA LEU A 278 -9.79 -2.32 -14.12
C LEU A 278 -9.48 -1.09 -13.25
N VAL A 279 -8.86 -1.28 -12.09
CA VAL A 279 -8.49 -0.19 -11.18
C VAL A 279 -7.60 0.83 -11.87
N PHE A 280 -6.65 0.36 -12.69
CA PHE A 280 -5.68 1.18 -13.41
C PHE A 280 -5.99 1.38 -14.91
N ALA A 281 -7.17 0.94 -15.36
CA ALA A 281 -7.55 1.02 -16.77
C ALA A 281 -8.02 2.43 -17.13
N LYS A 282 -7.34 3.07 -18.10
CA LYS A 282 -7.70 4.41 -18.61
C LYS A 282 -9.22 4.53 -18.78
N PRO A 283 -9.85 5.64 -18.36
CA PRO A 283 -11.26 5.86 -18.63
C PRO A 283 -11.50 5.64 -20.12
N VAL A 284 -12.45 4.78 -20.46
CA VAL A 284 -12.86 4.63 -21.85
C VAL A 284 -13.55 5.94 -22.20
N ASP A 285 -12.88 6.80 -22.95
CA ASP A 285 -13.54 7.92 -23.61
C ASP A 285 -14.75 7.34 -24.33
N SER A 286 -15.94 7.87 -24.07
CA SER A 286 -17.15 7.52 -24.78
C SER A 286 -16.99 7.92 -26.24
N VAL A 287 -16.28 7.11 -27.02
CA VAL A 287 -16.22 7.21 -28.47
C VAL A 287 -17.65 7.05 -28.96
N ASN A 288 -18.15 8.10 -29.60
CA ASN A 288 -19.47 8.22 -30.22
C ASN A 288 -19.94 6.89 -30.83
N LEU A 289 -20.85 6.19 -30.13
CA LEU A 289 -21.61 5.06 -30.66
C LEU A 289 -22.66 5.47 -31.72
N LYS A 290 -22.54 6.66 -32.33
CA LYS A 290 -23.45 7.17 -33.36
C LYS A 290 -22.96 7.03 -34.81
N GLU A 291 -21.73 6.57 -35.04
CA GLU A 291 -21.19 6.44 -36.43
C GLU A 291 -21.16 5.02 -36.99
N VAL A 292 -21.76 4.03 -36.31
CA VAL A 292 -21.95 2.69 -36.88
C VAL A 292 -23.44 2.34 -36.96
N MET A 293 -24.17 3.11 -37.76
CA MET A 293 -25.39 2.61 -38.39
C MET A 293 -25.20 2.69 -39.90
N PRO A 294 -25.25 1.57 -40.64
CA PRO A 294 -25.29 1.64 -42.09
C PRO A 294 -26.60 2.33 -42.50
N ASN A 295 -26.48 3.34 -43.36
CA ASN A 295 -27.61 3.89 -44.10
C ASN A 295 -28.31 2.77 -44.87
N THR A 296 -29.36 2.19 -44.30
CA THR A 296 -30.40 1.51 -45.08
C THR A 296 -31.37 2.56 -45.59
N SER A 297 -30.97 3.19 -46.69
CA SER A 297 -31.88 3.86 -47.62
C SER A 297 -32.19 2.89 -48.77
N ALA A 298 -33.38 2.30 -48.74
CA ALA A 298 -34.22 1.89 -49.87
C ALA A 298 -35.49 1.20 -49.33
#